data_AF-A0A9Q0B0D9-F1
#
_entry.id   AF-A0A9Q0B0D9-F1
#
_cell.length_a   1.000
_cell.length_b   1.000
_cell.length_c   1.000
_cell.angle_alpha   90.00
_cell.angle_beta   90.00
_cell.angle_gamma   90.00
#
_symmetry.space_group_name_H-M   'P 1'
#
loop_
_entity.id
_entity.type
_entity.pdbx_description
1 polymer ?
#
loop_
_entity_poly.entity_id
_entity_poly.type
_entity_poly.pdbx_seq_one_letter_code
_entity_poly.pdbx_strand_id
1 'polypeptide(L)'
;MQLSSMLIVGLGFASTTSGYVLTLHKGENCGGASQRRNIYDNTCATTDFAPKSVRVEVYGGYNQKAYFYSTKGCIAGQELRGPWYADHENNSWKRGACISMGGRTVNAFGSRV
;
A
#
# COMPACT_ATOMS: atom_id res chain seq x y z
N MET A 1 25.48 15.75 48.99
CA MET A 1 26.04 14.81 47.99
C MET A 1 24.94 14.52 46.98
N GLN A 2 25.21 14.86 45.72
CA GLN A 2 24.30 14.81 44.57
C GLN A 2 24.43 13.43 43.90
N LEU A 3 23.30 12.79 43.57
CA LEU A 3 23.19 11.71 42.58
C LEU A 3 21.79 11.84 41.96
N SER A 4 21.66 12.61 40.89
CA SER A 4 21.83 12.21 39.48
C SER A 4 20.63 11.43 38.95
N SER A 5 19.81 12.14 38.19
CA SER A 5 18.66 11.69 37.41
C SER A 5 19.02 10.50 36.50
N MET A 6 18.23 9.42 36.56
CA MET A 6 18.18 8.44 35.48
C MET A 6 16.89 8.63 34.70
N LEU A 7 16.99 9.39 33.61
CA LEU A 7 15.98 9.44 32.57
C LEU A 7 16.11 8.16 31.74
N ILE A 8 15.22 7.19 31.94
CA ILE A 8 15.15 6.00 31.09
C ILE A 8 14.49 6.45 29.77
N VAL A 9 15.31 6.70 28.75
CA VAL A 9 14.83 6.83 27.37
C VAL A 9 14.44 5.44 26.91
N GLY A 10 13.15 5.12 27.03
CA GLY A 10 12.59 3.97 26.35
C GLY A 10 12.70 4.18 24.86
N LEU A 11 13.64 3.47 24.22
CA LEU A 11 13.66 3.29 22.77
C LEU A 11 12.39 2.55 22.38
N GLY A 12 11.34 3.32 22.09
CA GLY A 12 10.19 2.81 21.37
C GLY A 12 10.71 2.32 20.02
N PHE A 13 10.70 1.01 19.81
CA PHE A 13 10.67 0.46 18.46
C PHE A 13 9.35 0.93 17.84
N ALA A 14 9.33 2.16 17.34
CA ALA A 14 8.45 2.50 16.24
C ALA A 14 8.93 1.63 15.09
N SER A 15 8.44 0.39 15.01
CA SER A 15 8.35 -0.32 13.76
C SER A 15 7.52 0.59 12.86
N THR A 16 8.19 1.49 12.15
CA THR A 16 7.63 2.10 10.95
C THR A 16 7.33 0.90 10.08
N THR A 17 6.09 0.44 10.10
CA THR A 17 5.66 -0.57 9.15
C THR A 17 5.72 0.19 7.82
N SER A 18 6.87 0.16 7.14
CA SER A 18 6.92 0.72 5.80
C SER A 18 5.91 -0.10 4.98
N GLY A 19 5.25 0.58 4.08
CA GLY A 19 4.05 0.08 3.46
C GLY A 19 3.30 1.25 2.88
N TYR A 20 2.60 1.00 1.79
CA TYR A 20 1.83 2.04 1.14
C TYR A 20 0.37 1.96 1.58
N VAL A 21 -0.27 3.12 1.62
CA VAL A 21 -1.68 3.22 2.00
C VAL A 21 -2.50 3.61 0.78
N LEU A 22 -3.57 2.85 0.56
CA LEU A 22 -4.52 3.08 -0.51
C LEU A 22 -5.91 3.35 0.05
N THR A 23 -6.68 4.18 -0.62
CA THR A 23 -8.14 4.14 -0.55
C THR A 23 -8.65 3.29 -1.71
N LEU A 24 -9.35 2.22 -1.40
CA LEU A 24 -9.92 1.27 -2.35
C LEU A 24 -11.34 1.70 -2.70
N HIS A 25 -11.73 1.66 -3.97
CA HIS A 25 -13.05 2.09 -4.44
C HIS A 25 -13.75 0.98 -5.24
N LYS A 26 -15.04 0.76 -4.99
CA LYS A 26 -15.87 -0.22 -5.71
C LYS A 26 -16.10 0.16 -7.18
N GLY A 27 -16.14 1.45 -7.49
CA GLY A 27 -16.31 1.97 -8.85
C GLY A 27 -14.99 2.22 -9.56
N GLU A 28 -15.09 2.49 -10.87
CA GLU A 28 -13.98 3.10 -11.63
C GLU A 28 -13.77 4.56 -11.20
N ASN A 29 -12.62 5.14 -11.55
CA ASN A 29 -12.33 6.57 -11.34
C ASN A 29 -12.57 7.05 -9.89
N CYS A 30 -12.31 6.17 -8.92
CA CYS A 30 -12.43 6.42 -7.48
C CYS A 30 -13.85 6.77 -7.03
N GLY A 31 -14.86 6.26 -7.74
CA GLY A 31 -16.26 6.38 -7.39
C GLY A 31 -16.80 5.26 -6.51
N GLY A 32 -17.97 5.50 -5.92
CA GLY A 32 -18.71 4.52 -5.12
C GLY A 32 -18.13 4.29 -3.72
N ALA A 33 -18.59 3.21 -3.08
CA ALA A 33 -18.16 2.84 -1.73
C ALA A 33 -16.64 2.64 -1.67
N SER A 34 -16.04 3.08 -0.56
CA SER A 34 -14.60 3.06 -0.38
C SER A 34 -14.17 2.53 0.98
N GLN A 35 -12.93 2.05 1.05
CA GLN A 35 -12.27 1.70 2.30
C GLN A 35 -10.78 2.01 2.24
N ARG A 36 -10.21 2.49 3.34
CA ARG A 36 -8.77 2.76 3.44
C ARG A 36 -8.04 1.51 3.90
N ARG A 37 -6.88 1.22 3.32
CA ARG A 37 -6.09 0.03 3.61
C ARG A 37 -4.59 0.30 3.59
N ASN A 38 -3.90 -0.18 4.62
CA ASN A 38 -2.45 -0.26 4.64
C ASN A 38 -1.98 -1.59 4.05
N ILE A 39 -1.03 -1.55 3.12
CA ILE A 39 -0.36 -2.73 2.56
C ILE A 39 1.07 -2.75 3.09
N TYR A 40 1.31 -3.62 4.06
CA TYR A 40 2.59 -3.74 4.77
C TYR A 40 3.71 -4.26 3.86
N ASP A 41 4.95 -3.89 4.17
CA ASP A 41 6.14 -4.40 3.50
C ASP A 41 6.17 -5.92 3.37
N ASN A 42 6.69 -6.40 2.24
CA ASN A 42 6.96 -7.81 2.01
C ASN A 42 5.74 -8.71 2.21
N THR A 43 4.53 -8.16 2.05
CA THR A 43 3.28 -8.90 2.18
C THR A 43 2.54 -9.04 0.85
N CYS A 44 1.67 -10.05 0.83
CA CYS A 44 0.58 -10.15 -0.13
C CYS A 44 -0.75 -9.99 0.62
N ALA A 45 -1.41 -8.86 0.41
CA ALA A 45 -2.63 -8.51 1.12
C ALA A 45 -3.86 -8.79 0.24
N THR A 46 -4.59 -9.87 0.51
CA THR A 46 -5.83 -10.22 -0.22
C THR A 46 -7.02 -9.37 0.23
N THR A 47 -8.02 -9.15 -0.61
CA THR A 47 -9.24 -8.41 -0.24
C THR A 47 -10.49 -9.03 -0.83
N ASP A 48 -11.56 -9.10 -0.04
CA ASP A 48 -12.92 -9.44 -0.51
C ASP A 48 -13.71 -8.21 -0.95
N PHE A 49 -13.14 -7.01 -0.78
CA PHE A 49 -13.79 -5.79 -1.22
C PHE A 49 -13.77 -5.63 -2.73
N ALA A 50 -12.93 -6.36 -3.46
CA ALA A 50 -12.92 -6.37 -4.93
C ALA A 50 -13.00 -4.96 -5.57
N PRO A 51 -12.09 -4.01 -5.22
CA PRO A 51 -12.13 -2.67 -5.77
C PRO A 51 -11.81 -2.65 -7.27
N LYS A 52 -12.40 -1.68 -7.97
CA LYS A 52 -12.18 -1.39 -9.40
C LYS A 52 -11.29 -0.17 -9.64
N SER A 53 -11.03 0.60 -8.60
CA SER A 53 -10.00 1.64 -8.64
C SER A 53 -9.41 1.85 -7.25
N VAL A 54 -8.23 2.44 -7.20
CA VAL A 54 -7.55 2.78 -5.95
C VAL A 54 -6.97 4.17 -6.02
N ARG A 55 -6.95 4.87 -4.89
CA ARG A 55 -6.28 6.16 -4.72
C ARG A 55 -5.07 5.99 -3.82
N VAL A 56 -3.92 6.52 -4.25
CA VAL A 56 -2.69 6.47 -3.46
C VAL A 56 -2.74 7.53 -2.36
N GLU A 57 -2.65 7.14 -1.10
CA GLU A 57 -2.69 8.07 0.04
C GLU A 57 -1.29 8.32 0.60
N VAL A 58 -0.52 7.24 0.78
CA VAL A 58 0.82 7.27 1.38
C VAL A 58 1.74 6.37 0.56
N TYR A 59 2.92 6.89 0.26
CA TYR A 59 4.02 6.12 -0.34
C TYR A 59 4.63 5.17 0.69
N GLY A 60 5.06 3.99 0.25
CA GLY A 60 5.81 3.03 1.04
C GLY A 60 7.23 3.46 1.35
N GLY A 61 8.04 2.52 1.83
CA GLY A 61 9.45 2.76 2.19
C GLY A 61 10.44 2.18 1.17
N TYR A 62 11.65 2.75 1.15
CA TYR A 62 12.88 2.33 0.44
C TYR A 62 12.76 1.23 -0.65
N ASN A 63 12.77 1.63 -1.93
CA ASN A 63 12.77 0.76 -3.12
C ASN A 63 11.63 -0.26 -3.24
N GLN A 64 10.63 -0.20 -2.36
CA GLN A 64 9.47 -1.06 -2.43
C GLN A 64 8.72 -0.88 -3.75
N LYS A 65 8.13 -1.96 -4.23
CA LYS A 65 7.28 -2.03 -5.41
C LYS A 65 5.86 -2.44 -5.06
N ALA A 66 4.90 -1.68 -5.58
CA ALA A 66 3.47 -1.96 -5.49
C ALA A 66 2.97 -2.74 -6.71
N TYR A 67 2.24 -3.82 -6.46
CA TYR A 67 1.66 -4.71 -7.48
C TYR A 67 0.21 -5.00 -7.17
N PHE A 68 -0.66 -4.99 -8.17
CA PHE A 68 -2.07 -5.35 -7.99
C PHE A 68 -2.39 -6.61 -8.78
N TYR A 69 -3.24 -7.47 -8.25
CA TYR A 69 -3.58 -8.77 -8.83
C TYR A 69 -5.09 -8.96 -8.92
N SER A 70 -5.57 -9.61 -9.98
CA SER A 70 -6.97 -10.03 -10.08
C SER A 70 -7.24 -11.39 -9.44
N THR A 71 -6.21 -12.11 -8.99
CA THR A 71 -6.34 -13.36 -8.23
C THR A 71 -6.19 -13.10 -6.73
N LYS A 72 -6.66 -14.04 -5.89
CA LYS A 72 -6.46 -13.98 -4.42
C LYS A 72 -5.05 -14.45 -4.04
N GLY A 73 -4.03 -13.85 -4.63
CA GLY A 73 -2.63 -14.16 -4.40
C GLY A 73 -1.71 -13.26 -5.22
N CYS A 74 -0.44 -13.20 -4.84
CA CYS A 74 0.56 -12.35 -5.50
C CYS A 74 1.54 -13.25 -6.28
N ILE A 75 1.05 -13.88 -7.35
CA ILE A 75 1.85 -14.78 -8.19
C ILE A 75 2.60 -13.95 -9.22
N ALA A 76 3.92 -14.08 -9.28
CA ALA A 76 4.74 -13.36 -10.25
C ALA A 76 4.31 -13.71 -11.70
N GLY A 77 4.21 -12.69 -12.55
CA GLY A 77 3.76 -12.82 -13.93
C GLY A 77 2.23 -12.79 -14.10
N GLN A 78 1.47 -12.63 -13.01
CA GLN A 78 0.00 -12.51 -13.03
C GLN A 78 -0.50 -11.15 -12.52
N GLU A 79 0.38 -10.16 -12.49
CA GLU A 79 0.06 -8.79 -12.13
C GLU A 79 -1.01 -8.22 -13.06
N LEU A 80 -2.05 -7.63 -12.47
CA LEU A 80 -3.04 -6.82 -13.18
C LEU A 80 -2.45 -5.44 -13.51
N ARG A 81 -1.71 -4.85 -12.58
CA ARG A 81 -1.07 -3.53 -12.71
C ARG A 81 0.19 -3.45 -11.83
N GLY A 82 1.04 -2.48 -12.14
CA GLY A 82 2.37 -2.31 -11.54
C GLY A 82 3.45 -3.05 -12.33
N PRO A 83 4.70 -3.13 -11.82
CA PRO A 83 5.17 -2.49 -10.59
C PRO A 83 5.21 -0.96 -10.65
N TRP A 84 4.98 -0.32 -9.51
CA TRP A 84 5.37 1.06 -9.24
C TRP A 84 6.34 1.12 -8.08
N TYR A 85 7.27 2.07 -8.10
CA TYR A 85 8.12 2.33 -6.94
C TYR A 85 7.24 3.01 -5.90
N ALA A 86 6.92 2.27 -4.85
CA ALA A 86 5.98 2.68 -3.83
C ALA A 86 6.55 3.78 -2.94
N ASP A 87 7.87 3.99 -2.92
CA ASP A 87 8.60 4.92 -2.05
C ASP A 87 8.63 6.38 -2.53
N HIS A 88 8.27 6.64 -3.78
CA HIS A 88 8.22 7.99 -4.34
C HIS A 88 7.20 8.10 -5.48
N GLU A 89 6.94 9.32 -5.95
CA GLU A 89 6.10 9.53 -7.14
C GLU A 89 6.77 8.93 -8.38
N ASN A 90 6.06 8.05 -9.10
CA ASN A 90 6.51 7.61 -10.41
C ASN A 90 5.35 7.21 -11.33
N ASN A 91 5.46 7.47 -12.63
CA ASN A 91 4.41 7.11 -13.61
C ASN A 91 3.01 7.58 -13.16
N SER A 92 2.08 6.64 -12.96
CA SER A 92 0.74 6.87 -12.43
C SER A 92 0.64 6.77 -10.89
N TRP A 93 1.70 6.36 -10.22
CA TRP A 93 1.78 6.26 -8.76
C TRP A 93 2.10 7.63 -8.17
N LYS A 94 1.06 8.42 -7.93
CA LYS A 94 1.16 9.75 -7.31
C LYS A 94 0.15 9.87 -6.18
N ARG A 95 0.48 10.56 -5.11
CA ARG A 95 -0.46 10.83 -4.00
C ARG A 95 -1.69 11.55 -4.55
N GLY A 96 -2.87 11.06 -4.18
CA GLY A 96 -4.15 11.53 -4.68
C GLY A 96 -4.52 11.02 -6.08
N ALA A 97 -3.59 10.42 -6.84
CA ALA A 97 -3.90 9.86 -8.14
C ALA A 97 -4.86 8.67 -7.99
N CYS A 98 -5.85 8.67 -8.87
CA CYS A 98 -6.77 7.55 -9.00
C CYS A 98 -6.29 6.59 -10.09
N ILE A 99 -6.08 5.33 -9.73
CA ILE A 99 -5.66 4.26 -10.63
C ILE A 99 -6.85 3.36 -10.89
N SER A 100 -7.40 3.45 -12.10
CA SER A 100 -8.52 2.63 -12.58
C SER A 100 -8.04 1.27 -13.11
N MET A 101 -8.83 0.22 -12.86
CA MET A 101 -8.49 -1.16 -13.22
C MET A 101 -9.11 -1.61 -14.54
N GLY A 102 -9.78 -0.70 -15.26
CA GLY A 102 -10.31 -0.97 -16.61
C GLY A 102 -11.46 -1.97 -16.58
N GLY A 103 -12.34 -1.86 -15.59
CA GLY A 103 -13.50 -2.73 -15.38
C GLY A 103 -13.21 -3.97 -14.55
N ARG A 104 -11.94 -4.31 -14.33
CA ARG A 104 -11.50 -5.49 -13.56
C ARG A 104 -11.45 -5.19 -12.06
N THR A 105 -11.56 -6.22 -11.23
CA THR A 105 -11.40 -6.08 -9.78
C THR A 105 -10.02 -6.51 -9.32
N VAL A 106 -9.51 -5.83 -8.30
CA VAL A 106 -8.31 -6.24 -7.56
C VAL A 106 -8.70 -7.18 -6.43
N ASN A 107 -8.01 -8.30 -6.30
CA ASN A 107 -8.22 -9.28 -5.24
C ASN A 107 -7.00 -9.45 -4.33
N ALA A 108 -5.82 -8.97 -4.74
CA ALA A 108 -4.64 -8.89 -3.88
C ALA A 108 -3.72 -7.71 -4.22
N PHE A 109 -2.98 -7.25 -3.20
CA PHE A 109 -1.95 -6.21 -3.29
C PHE A 109 -0.62 -6.79 -2.84
N GLY A 110 0.39 -6.73 -3.71
CA GLY A 110 1.75 -7.11 -3.40
C GLY A 110 2.59 -5.89 -3.01
N SER A 111 3.45 -6.11 -2.02
CA SER A 111 4.44 -5.13 -1.58
C SER A 111 5.80 -5.82 -1.48
N ARG A 112 6.76 -5.47 -2.34
CA ARG A 112 8.06 -6.19 -2.43
C ARG A 112 9.21 -5.23 -2.66
N VAL A 113 10.31 -5.38 -1.95
CA VAL A 113 11.57 -4.65 -2.23
C VAL A 113 12.28 -5.29 -3.41
#